data_AF-A0A9W9Z766-F1
#
_entry.id   AF-A0A9W9Z766-F1
#
_cell.length_a   1.000
_cell.length_b   1.000
_cell.length_c   1.000
_cell.angle_alpha   90.00
_cell.angle_beta   90.00
_cell.angle_gamma   90.00
#
_symmetry.space_group_name_H-M   'P 1'
#
loop_
_entity.id
_entity.type
_entity.pdbx_description
1 polymer ?
#
loop_
_entity_poly.entity_id
_entity_poly.type
_entity_poly.pdbx_seq_one_letter_code
_entity_poly.pdbx_strand_id
1 'polypeptide(L)'
;MGNALCFMGPVVAGKCSIISTKCLYVKEKALRKSWDSICRTCDACDQVIAGTPVLALTGTADKETEKTVTTDLVMLNLTKLFVRPNRTNMRLSEHKVPKTEMLKHLDWLVDLIKEHGKDSTKTIIFCDTMYSIASVMNYLMMSLRENAFHPNTSKKFQHCLLGIFHSLSLKEYNDFF
;
A
#
# COMPACT_ATOMS: atom_id res chain seq x y z
N MET A 1 -1.63 -9.87 0.94
CA MET A 1 -1.90 -8.49 1.42
C MET A 1 -2.06 -8.54 2.94
N GLY A 2 -1.60 -7.53 3.67
CA GLY A 2 -1.66 -7.49 5.15
C GLY A 2 -2.70 -6.49 5.62
N ASN A 3 -3.37 -6.76 6.75
CA ASN A 3 -4.35 -5.87 7.36
C ASN A 3 -3.67 -5.08 8.48
N ALA A 4 -4.10 -3.84 8.73
CA ALA A 4 -3.63 -3.05 9.87
C ALA A 4 -4.72 -3.05 10.96
N LEU A 5 -4.39 -3.54 12.15
CA LEU A 5 -5.23 -3.39 13.34
C LEU A 5 -4.75 -2.16 14.10
N CYS A 6 -5.50 -1.06 13.99
CA CYS A 6 -5.25 0.13 14.77
C CYS A 6 -6.25 0.19 15.92
N PHE A 7 -5.77 0.39 17.14
CA PHE A 7 -6.60 0.68 18.29
C PHE A 7 -6.17 1.98 18.95
N MET A 8 -7.14 2.70 19.48
CA MET A 8 -6.93 3.89 20.28
C MET A 8 -6.94 3.48 21.74
N GLY A 9 -5.81 3.64 22.42
CA GLY A 9 -5.70 3.41 23.86
C GLY A 9 -5.57 4.75 24.59
N PRO A 10 -6.19 4.93 25.77
CA PRO A 10 -5.89 6.07 26.61
C PRO A 10 -4.45 5.95 27.14
N VAL A 11 -3.64 6.99 26.93
CA VAL A 11 -2.41 7.22 27.67
C VAL A 11 -2.75 8.20 28.79
N VAL A 12 -2.84 7.67 30.00
CA VAL A 12 -3.03 8.48 31.20
C VAL A 12 -1.66 9.07 31.58
N ALA A 13 -1.45 10.33 31.23
CA ALA A 13 -0.29 11.13 31.66
C ALA A 13 -0.79 12.29 32.52
N GLY A 14 -0.96 12.06 33.82
CA GLY A 14 -1.51 13.05 34.74
C GLY A 14 -3.01 13.32 34.51
N LYS A 15 -3.44 14.59 34.58
CA LYS A 15 -4.85 15.02 34.43
C LYS A 15 -5.33 15.11 32.97
N CYS A 16 -4.51 14.75 31.99
CA CYS A 16 -4.88 14.74 30.58
C CYS A 16 -4.97 13.32 30.04
N SER A 17 -6.08 13.02 29.36
CA SER A 17 -6.27 11.83 28.56
C SER A 17 -5.66 12.07 27.19
N ILE A 18 -4.47 11.53 26.92
CA ILE A 18 -3.90 11.55 25.56
C ILE A 18 -4.39 10.29 24.85
N ILE A 19 -5.00 10.42 23.68
CA ILE A 19 -5.38 9.26 22.87
C ILE A 19 -4.15 8.84 22.07
N SER A 20 -3.60 7.66 22.36
CA SER A 20 -2.52 7.08 21.55
C SER A 20 -3.08 6.05 20.59
N THR A 21 -2.86 6.26 19.30
CA THR A 21 -3.13 5.29 18.26
C THR A 21 -1.95 4.32 18.15
N LYS A 22 -2.18 3.04 18.48
CA LYS A 22 -1.24 1.96 18.16
C LYS A 22 -1.77 1.18 16.97
N CYS A 23 -0.98 1.12 15.91
CA CYS A 23 -1.28 0.33 14.72
C CYS A 23 -0.34 -0.87 14.66
N LEU A 24 -0.91 -2.06 14.61
CA LEU A 24 -0.21 -3.32 14.41
C LEU A 24 -0.50 -3.83 13.00
N TYR A 25 0.54 -4.12 12.22
CA TYR A 25 0.39 -4.84 10.97
C TYR A 25 0.18 -6.32 11.25
N VAL A 26 -0.99 -6.83 10.86
CA VAL A 26 -1.36 -8.23 11.12
C VAL A 26 -1.66 -8.94 9.80
N LYS A 27 -0.97 -10.06 9.56
CA LYS A 27 -1.31 -10.98 8.46
C LYS A 27 -2.66 -11.63 8.79
N GLU A 28 -3.50 -11.84 7.78
CA GLU A 28 -4.90 -12.30 7.89
C GLU A 28 -5.11 -13.49 8.85
N LYS A 29 -4.19 -14.47 8.88
CA LYS A 29 -4.24 -15.65 9.78
C LYS A 29 -3.66 -15.43 11.18
N ALA A 30 -3.22 -14.21 11.51
CA ALA A 30 -2.57 -13.86 12.77
C ALA A 30 -3.37 -12.85 13.60
N LEU A 31 -4.54 -12.38 13.12
CA LEU A 31 -5.38 -11.40 13.83
C LEU A 31 -5.71 -11.88 15.25
N ARG A 32 -6.21 -13.12 15.35
CA ARG A 32 -6.53 -13.74 16.63
C ARG A 32 -5.31 -13.91 17.53
N LYS A 33 -4.16 -14.34 17.01
CA LYS A 33 -2.92 -14.47 17.81
C LYS A 33 -2.37 -13.13 18.30
N SER A 34 -2.47 -12.08 17.48
CA SER A 34 -2.07 -10.72 17.85
C SER A 34 -3.03 -10.14 18.88
N TRP A 35 -4.33 -10.38 18.72
CA TRP A 35 -5.35 -10.03 19.70
C TRP A 35 -5.14 -10.80 21.01
N ASP A 36 -4.93 -12.10 20.96
CA ASP A 36 -4.59 -12.94 22.12
C ASP A 36 -3.31 -12.44 22.83
N SER A 37 -2.33 -11.89 22.09
CA SER A 37 -1.13 -11.30 22.69
C SER A 37 -1.40 -9.95 23.36
N ILE A 38 -2.37 -9.18 22.89
CA ILE A 38 -2.87 -7.97 23.55
C ILE A 38 -3.70 -8.38 24.78
N CYS A 39 -4.49 -9.45 24.66
CA CYS A 39 -5.35 -10.01 25.70
C CYS A 39 -4.61 -10.88 26.74
N ARG A 40 -3.35 -11.27 26.56
CA ARG A 40 -2.55 -11.90 27.65
C ARG A 40 -2.29 -10.95 28.81
N THR A 41 -2.58 -9.66 28.63
CA THR A 41 -2.60 -8.62 29.67
C THR A 41 -4.04 -8.29 30.12
N CYS A 42 -5.01 -9.19 29.92
CA CYS A 42 -6.46 -8.93 30.05
C CYS A 42 -6.94 -8.55 31.45
N ASP A 43 -6.37 -9.05 32.54
CA ASP A 43 -6.85 -8.65 33.88
C ASP A 43 -6.71 -7.14 34.11
N ALA A 44 -5.73 -6.49 33.45
CA ALA A 44 -5.56 -5.04 33.45
C ALA A 44 -6.29 -4.34 32.30
N CYS A 45 -6.45 -4.98 31.13
CA CYS A 45 -7.08 -4.37 29.95
C CYS A 45 -8.61 -4.37 30.01
N ASP A 46 -9.26 -5.36 30.61
CA ASP A 46 -10.73 -5.40 30.69
C ASP A 46 -11.28 -4.21 31.49
N GLN A 47 -10.55 -3.74 32.51
CA GLN A 47 -10.93 -2.53 33.26
C GLN A 47 -10.66 -1.22 32.51
N VAL A 48 -9.65 -1.17 31.63
CA VAL A 48 -9.29 0.05 30.87
C VAL A 48 -10.09 0.16 29.56
N ILE A 49 -10.47 -0.97 28.96
CA ILE A 49 -11.25 -1.04 27.72
C ILE A 49 -12.76 -1.06 28.02
N ALA A 50 -13.19 -1.46 29.22
CA ALA A 50 -14.57 -1.28 29.66
C ALA A 50 -14.95 0.22 29.61
N GLY A 51 -15.77 0.58 28.62
CA GLY A 51 -16.22 1.96 28.38
C GLY A 51 -15.40 2.74 27.34
N THR A 52 -14.31 2.17 26.79
CA THR A 52 -13.52 2.81 25.73
C THR A 52 -14.06 2.43 24.35
N PRO A 53 -14.48 3.40 23.51
CA PRO A 53 -14.93 3.12 22.15
C PRO A 53 -13.81 2.51 21.29
N VAL A 54 -14.11 1.42 20.58
CA VAL A 54 -13.17 0.74 19.68
C VAL A 54 -13.56 1.04 18.22
N LEU A 55 -12.56 1.40 17.40
CA LEU A 55 -12.70 1.61 15.97
C LEU A 55 -11.83 0.60 15.22
N ALA A 56 -12.43 -0.18 14.32
CA ALA A 56 -11.71 -1.03 13.37
C ALA A 56 -11.75 -0.40 11.97
N LEU A 57 -10.59 -0.29 11.32
CA LEU A 57 -10.45 0.26 9.98
C LEU A 57 -9.86 -0.80 9.05
N THR A 58 -10.44 -0.93 7.85
CA THR A 58 -10.02 -1.92 6.85
C THR A 58 -10.27 -1.40 5.44
N GLY A 59 -9.30 -1.62 4.55
CA GLY A 59 -9.41 -1.24 3.14
C GLY A 59 -9.99 -2.33 2.24
N THR A 60 -10.10 -3.57 2.73
CA THR A 60 -10.40 -4.76 1.92
C THR A 60 -11.37 -5.73 2.57
N ALA A 61 -12.18 -5.32 3.56
CA ALA A 61 -13.11 -6.24 4.19
C ALA A 61 -14.32 -6.55 3.31
N ASP A 62 -14.48 -7.83 3.01
CA ASP A 62 -15.74 -8.39 2.58
C ASP A 62 -16.62 -8.77 3.81
N LYS A 63 -17.80 -9.33 3.55
CA LYS A 63 -18.76 -9.70 4.60
C LYS A 63 -18.21 -10.74 5.59
N GLU A 64 -17.35 -11.64 5.13
CA GLU A 64 -16.77 -12.69 5.98
C GLU A 64 -15.67 -12.11 6.88
N THR A 65 -14.81 -11.26 6.30
CA THR A 65 -13.79 -10.50 7.04
C THR A 65 -14.43 -9.61 8.09
N GLU A 66 -15.50 -8.90 7.73
CA GLU A 66 -16.27 -8.05 8.63
C GLU A 66 -16.84 -8.84 9.82
N LYS A 67 -17.43 -10.02 9.55
CA LYS A 67 -17.98 -10.89 10.59
C LYS A 67 -16.89 -11.39 11.54
N THR A 68 -15.74 -11.78 10.98
CA THR A 68 -14.58 -12.25 11.75
C THR A 68 -14.07 -11.14 12.66
N VAL A 69 -13.84 -9.94 12.12
CA VAL A 69 -13.38 -8.77 12.89
C VAL A 69 -14.38 -8.41 13.99
N THR A 70 -15.68 -8.36 13.69
CA THR A 70 -16.72 -8.01 14.68
C THR A 70 -16.76 -9.03 15.82
N THR A 71 -16.61 -10.33 15.49
CA THR A 71 -16.68 -11.43 16.47
C THR A 71 -15.43 -11.49 17.33
N ASP A 72 -14.25 -11.43 16.71
CA ASP A 72 -12.96 -11.53 17.42
C ASP A 72 -12.70 -10.31 18.31
N LEU A 73 -13.18 -9.12 17.92
CA LEU A 73 -13.08 -7.90 18.72
C LEU A 73 -14.25 -7.73 19.71
N VAL A 74 -15.19 -8.68 19.75
CA VAL A 74 -16.38 -8.65 20.62
C VAL A 74 -17.12 -7.30 20.52
N MET A 75 -17.24 -6.78 19.29
CA MET A 75 -17.87 -5.47 19.04
C MET A 75 -19.38 -5.57 19.18
N LEU A 76 -19.91 -5.06 20.29
CA LEU A 76 -21.34 -4.94 20.55
C LEU A 76 -21.87 -3.59 20.04
N ASN A 77 -23.10 -3.55 19.53
CA ASN A 77 -23.77 -2.32 19.03
C ASN A 77 -22.96 -1.54 17.97
N LEU A 78 -22.34 -2.26 17.04
CA LEU A 78 -21.49 -1.70 15.98
C LEU A 78 -22.24 -0.77 15.02
N THR A 79 -21.69 0.43 14.81
CA THR A 79 -22.05 1.28 13.66
C THR A 79 -21.08 1.01 12.51
N LYS A 80 -21.63 0.63 11.35
CA LYS A 80 -20.83 0.28 10.16
C LYS A 80 -20.82 1.45 9.18
N LEU A 81 -19.63 1.91 8.82
CA LEU A 81 -19.44 2.88 7.76
C LEU A 81 -18.74 2.21 6.57
N PHE A 82 -19.48 2.00 5.48
CA PHE A 82 -18.93 1.52 4.23
C PHE A 82 -18.78 2.68 3.25
N VAL A 83 -17.54 3.01 2.89
CA VAL A 83 -17.24 3.97 1.82
C VAL A 83 -17.06 3.20 0.53
N ARG A 84 -17.84 3.54 -0.50
CA ARG A 84 -17.68 2.91 -1.81
C ARG A 84 -16.26 3.15 -2.34
N PRO A 85 -15.54 2.11 -2.80
CA PRO A 85 -14.18 2.27 -3.31
C PRO A 85 -14.12 2.97 -4.68
N ASN A 86 -15.27 3.37 -5.25
CA ASN A 86 -15.34 3.95 -6.57
C ASN A 86 -14.63 5.31 -6.62
N ARG A 87 -13.58 5.39 -7.45
CA ARG A 87 -12.90 6.64 -7.78
C ARG A 87 -13.28 7.03 -9.20
N THR A 88 -14.13 8.05 -9.33
CA THR A 88 -14.67 8.49 -10.63
C THR A 88 -13.61 9.05 -11.57
N ASN A 89 -12.46 9.45 -11.04
CA ASN A 89 -11.29 9.90 -11.79
C ASN A 89 -10.36 8.74 -12.22
N MET A 90 -10.70 7.48 -11.92
CA MET A 90 -9.95 6.32 -12.38
C MET A 90 -10.67 5.63 -13.54
N ARG A 91 -9.94 5.44 -14.64
CA ARG A 91 -10.39 4.62 -15.76
C ARG A 91 -9.72 3.25 -15.67
N LEU A 92 -10.52 2.20 -15.79
CA LEU A 92 -10.03 0.82 -15.91
C LEU A 92 -10.18 0.37 -17.35
N SER A 93 -9.13 -0.24 -17.91
CA SER A 93 -9.15 -0.86 -19.24
C SER A 93 -8.45 -2.21 -19.20
N GLU A 94 -8.94 -3.14 -20.01
CA GLU A 94 -8.33 -4.45 -20.21
C GLU A 94 -7.88 -4.58 -21.68
N HIS A 95 -6.62 -4.96 -21.88
CA HIS A 95 -6.05 -5.16 -23.20
C HIS A 95 -5.49 -6.59 -23.27
N LYS A 96 -6.07 -7.41 -24.15
CA LYS A 96 -5.55 -8.75 -24.43
C LYS A 96 -4.43 -8.65 -25.45
N VAL A 97 -3.19 -8.82 -25.00
CA VAL A 97 -1.99 -8.66 -25.83
C VAL A 97 -1.25 -10.00 -25.91
N PRO A 98 -0.82 -10.44 -27.11
CA PRO A 98 0.07 -11.59 -27.24
C PRO A 98 1.36 -11.39 -26.45
N LYS A 99 1.91 -12.46 -25.85
CA LYS A 99 3.13 -12.37 -25.04
C LYS A 99 4.32 -11.73 -25.78
N THR A 100 4.43 -11.96 -27.09
CA THR A 100 5.48 -11.40 -27.94
C THR A 100 5.38 -9.88 -28.13
N GLU A 101 4.19 -9.31 -27.96
CA GLU A 101 3.90 -7.88 -28.18
C GLU A 101 3.68 -7.11 -26.87
N MET A 102 3.76 -7.79 -25.72
CA MET A 102 3.49 -7.20 -24.40
C MET A 102 4.38 -5.97 -24.12
N LEU A 103 5.68 -6.05 -24.44
CA LEU A 103 6.62 -4.95 -24.20
C LEU A 103 6.36 -3.77 -25.14
N LYS A 104 6.02 -4.03 -26.41
CA LYS A 104 5.68 -2.96 -27.37
C LYS A 104 4.41 -2.21 -26.97
N HIS A 105 3.53 -2.85 -26.20
CA HIS A 105 2.38 -2.15 -25.62
C HIS A 105 2.77 -1.06 -24.61
N LEU A 106 4.05 -0.96 -24.21
CA LEU A 106 4.58 0.13 -23.39
C LEU A 106 5.16 1.29 -24.22
N ASP A 107 5.10 1.25 -25.55
CA ASP A 107 5.68 2.29 -26.40
C ASP A 107 5.04 3.67 -26.15
N TRP A 108 3.75 3.72 -25.81
CA TRP A 108 3.09 4.98 -25.43
C TRP A 108 3.79 5.66 -24.25
N LEU A 109 4.35 4.88 -23.32
CA LEU A 109 5.08 5.42 -22.17
C LEU A 109 6.47 5.91 -22.58
N VAL A 110 7.10 5.23 -23.53
CA VAL A 110 8.36 5.68 -24.13
C VAL A 110 8.17 7.04 -24.80
N ASP A 111 7.10 7.19 -25.58
CA ASP A 111 6.77 8.43 -26.26
C ASP A 111 6.44 9.55 -25.27
N LEU A 112 5.65 9.25 -24.23
CA LEU A 112 5.32 10.20 -23.16
C LEU A 112 6.59 10.73 -22.46
N ILE A 113 7.54 9.84 -22.15
CA ILE A 113 8.80 10.23 -21.49
C ILE A 113 9.70 11.02 -22.43
N LYS A 114 9.73 10.69 -23.73
CA LYS A 114 10.50 11.49 -24.71
C LYS A 114 9.92 12.89 -24.87
N GLU A 115 8.60 13.02 -24.81
CA GLU A 115 7.91 14.31 -24.96
C GLU A 115 8.05 15.20 -23.72
N HIS A 116 7.86 14.66 -22.52
CA HIS A 116 7.77 15.45 -21.29
C HIS A 116 8.96 15.26 -20.32
N GLY A 117 9.82 14.26 -20.54
CA GLY A 117 11.00 14.02 -19.71
C GLY A 117 10.65 13.89 -18.23
N LYS A 118 11.29 14.70 -17.38
CA LYS A 118 11.05 14.72 -15.92
C LYS A 118 9.63 15.14 -15.53
N ASP A 119 8.92 15.84 -16.40
CA ASP A 119 7.57 16.36 -16.15
C ASP A 119 6.49 15.37 -16.61
N SER A 120 6.90 14.18 -17.08
CA SER A 120 6.00 13.09 -17.44
C SER A 120 5.15 12.62 -16.25
N THR A 121 3.94 12.16 -16.55
CA THR A 121 3.06 11.60 -15.51
C THR A 121 3.70 10.37 -14.86
N LYS A 122 3.77 10.38 -13.52
CA LYS A 122 4.28 9.24 -12.74
C LYS A 122 3.43 8.00 -13.00
N THR A 123 4.09 6.92 -13.44
CA THR A 123 3.44 5.66 -13.82
C THR A 123 4.07 4.50 -13.04
N ILE A 124 3.24 3.62 -12.47
CA ILE A 124 3.68 2.41 -11.76
C ILE A 124 3.33 1.20 -12.63
N ILE A 125 4.31 0.33 -12.89
CA ILE A 125 4.12 -0.93 -13.60
C ILE A 125 4.31 -2.08 -12.60
N PHE A 126 3.25 -2.84 -12.35
CA PHE A 126 3.33 -4.05 -11.54
C PHE A 126 3.75 -5.24 -12.39
N CYS A 127 4.77 -5.96 -11.92
CA CYS A 127 5.27 -7.18 -12.54
C CYS A 127 5.14 -8.34 -11.55
N ASP A 128 4.93 -9.54 -12.08
CA ASP A 128 4.74 -10.77 -11.31
C ASP A 128 6.05 -11.41 -10.83
N THR A 129 7.14 -11.23 -11.59
CA THR A 129 8.46 -11.82 -11.30
C THR A 129 9.58 -10.79 -11.44
N MET A 130 10.72 -11.06 -10.80
CA MET A 130 11.94 -10.25 -11.00
C MET A 130 12.44 -10.28 -12.45
N TYR A 131 12.21 -11.40 -13.16
CA TYR A 131 12.53 -11.50 -14.59
C TYR A 131 11.68 -10.51 -15.40
N SER A 132 10.37 -10.47 -15.16
CA SER A 132 9.46 -9.51 -15.81
C SER A 132 9.87 -8.07 -15.53
N ILE A 133 10.28 -7.73 -14.30
CA ILE A 133 10.82 -6.42 -13.95
C ILE A 133 12.06 -6.10 -14.79
N ALA A 134 13.02 -7.02 -14.85
CA ALA A 134 14.26 -6.84 -15.60
C ALA A 134 13.97 -6.67 -17.12
N SER A 135 13.05 -7.46 -17.68
CA SER A 135 12.62 -7.35 -19.07
C SER A 135 12.00 -5.99 -19.39
N VAL A 136 11.08 -5.50 -18.54
CA VAL A 136 10.46 -4.18 -18.71
C VAL A 136 11.51 -3.06 -18.57
N MET A 137 12.36 -3.12 -17.54
CA MET A 137 13.41 -2.14 -17.32
C MET A 137 14.37 -2.07 -18.52
N ASN A 138 14.86 -3.21 -19.00
CA ASN A 138 15.75 -3.27 -20.15
C ASN A 138 15.08 -2.72 -21.42
N TYR A 139 13.81 -3.08 -21.65
CA TYR A 139 13.05 -2.58 -22.80
C TYR A 139 12.95 -1.05 -22.79
N LEU A 140 12.55 -0.47 -21.66
CA LEU A 140 12.40 0.98 -21.52
C LEU A 140 13.76 1.69 -21.65
N MET A 141 14.80 1.18 -21.00
CA MET A 141 16.15 1.74 -21.10
C MET A 141 16.68 1.74 -22.54
N MET A 142 16.50 0.64 -23.28
CA MET A 142 16.92 0.53 -24.69
C MET A 142 16.14 1.48 -25.60
N SER A 143 14.84 1.67 -25.33
CA SER A 143 13.94 2.48 -26.16
C SER A 143 14.08 3.99 -25.89
N LEU A 144 14.39 4.37 -24.65
CA LEU A 144 14.56 5.75 -24.21
C LEU A 144 15.97 6.29 -24.43
N ARG A 145 16.99 5.43 -24.29
CA ARG A 145 18.41 5.80 -24.38
C ARG A 145 18.74 7.00 -23.47
N GLU A 146 19.28 8.09 -24.01
CA GLU A 146 19.64 9.30 -23.26
C GLU A 146 18.42 9.97 -22.60
N ASN A 147 17.22 9.79 -23.16
CA ASN A 147 15.98 10.35 -22.60
C ASN A 147 15.53 9.63 -21.31
N ALA A 148 16.17 8.52 -20.95
CA ALA A 148 15.95 7.89 -19.65
C ALA A 148 16.54 8.70 -18.49
N PHE A 149 17.28 9.78 -18.77
CA PHE A 149 17.96 10.58 -17.75
C PHE A 149 17.56 12.06 -17.81
N HIS A 150 17.58 12.71 -16.64
CA HIS A 150 17.46 14.16 -16.51
C HIS A 150 18.59 14.73 -15.63
N PRO A 151 19.50 15.57 -16.18
CA PRO A 151 19.60 15.97 -17.59
C PRO A 151 19.99 14.79 -18.50
N ASN A 152 19.57 14.82 -19.78
CA ASN A 152 19.79 13.74 -20.76
C ASN A 152 21.27 13.48 -21.11
N THR A 153 22.17 14.39 -20.75
CA THR A 153 23.62 14.23 -20.85
C THR A 153 24.21 13.39 -19.74
N SER A 154 23.44 13.14 -18.66
CA SER A 154 23.88 12.36 -17.53
C SER A 154 23.73 10.86 -17.78
N LYS A 155 24.69 10.08 -17.28
CA LYS A 155 24.58 8.62 -17.14
C LYS A 155 24.58 8.17 -15.68
N LYS A 156 24.43 9.10 -14.73
CA LYS A 156 24.35 8.79 -13.31
C LYS A 156 22.99 8.15 -13.00
N PHE A 157 23.01 7.06 -12.24
CA PHE A 157 21.80 6.34 -11.83
C PHE A 157 20.77 7.24 -11.12
N GLN A 158 21.22 8.15 -10.25
CA GLN A 158 20.37 9.12 -9.56
C GLN A 158 19.61 10.10 -10.47
N HIS A 159 20.05 10.24 -11.74
CA HIS A 159 19.38 11.08 -12.73
C HIS A 159 18.46 10.26 -13.64
N CYS A 160 18.36 8.95 -13.43
CA CYS A 160 17.47 8.07 -14.18
C CYS A 160 16.02 8.34 -13.81
N LEU A 161 15.16 8.49 -14.81
CA LEU A 161 13.72 8.66 -14.66
C LEU A 161 12.99 7.33 -14.35
N LEU A 162 13.69 6.20 -14.53
CA LEU A 162 13.18 4.87 -14.24
C LEU A 162 13.75 4.34 -12.92
N GLY A 163 12.90 3.73 -12.10
CA GLY A 163 13.28 3.12 -10.83
C GLY A 163 12.63 1.75 -10.62
N ILE A 164 13.35 0.86 -9.95
CA ILE A 164 12.83 -0.45 -9.51
C ILE A 164 12.54 -0.37 -8.02
N PHE A 165 11.29 -0.63 -7.64
CA PHE A 165 10.82 -0.61 -6.26
C PHE A 165 10.41 -2.02 -5.85
N HIS A 166 11.03 -2.52 -4.79
CA HIS A 166 10.68 -3.77 -4.13
C HIS A 166 10.37 -3.48 -2.66
N SER A 167 9.71 -4.41 -1.96
CA SER A 167 9.44 -4.31 -0.52
C SER A 167 10.70 -4.19 0.37
N LEU A 168 11.88 -4.37 -0.21
CA LEU A 168 13.19 -4.23 0.44
C LEU A 168 13.97 -3.00 -0.04
N SER A 169 13.43 -2.20 -0.96
CA SER A 169 14.04 -0.93 -1.37
C SER A 169 14.05 0.04 -0.20
N LEU A 170 15.12 0.83 -0.08
CA LEU A 170 15.28 1.82 1.00
C LEU A 170 14.06 2.75 1.07
N LYS A 171 13.60 3.05 2.30
CA LYS A 171 12.41 3.87 2.57
C LYS A 171 12.43 5.22 1.85
N GLU A 172 13.61 5.82 1.73
CA GLU A 172 13.82 7.10 1.05
C GLU A 172 13.34 7.10 -0.41
N TYR A 173 13.29 5.93 -1.07
CA TYR A 173 12.76 5.80 -2.42
C TYR A 173 11.24 5.62 -2.45
N ASN A 174 10.63 5.18 -1.34
CA ASN A 174 9.19 4.95 -1.22
C ASN A 174 8.43 6.20 -0.73
N ASP A 175 9.10 7.16 -0.09
CA ASP A 175 8.48 8.38 0.46
C ASP A 175 8.09 9.42 -0.62
N PHE A 176 8.40 9.16 -1.89
CA PHE A 176 8.09 10.03 -3.05
C PHE A 176 6.87 9.58 -3.89
N PHE A 177 6.17 8.54 -3.43
CA PHE A 177 4.92 8.03 -4.01
C PHE A 177 3.72 8.34 -3.12
#